data_AF-C8W6T9-F1
#
_entry.id   AF-C8W6T9-F1
#
_cell.length_a   1.000
_cell.length_b   1.000
_cell.length_c   1.000
_cell.angle_alpha   90.00
_cell.angle_beta   90.00
_cell.angle_gamma   90.00
#
_symmetry.space_group_name_H-M   'P 1'
#
loop_
_entity.id
_entity.type
_entity.pdbx_description
1 polymer ?
#
loop_
_entity_poly.entity_id
_entity_poly.type
_entity_poly.pdbx_seq_one_letter_code
_entity_poly.pdbx_strand_id
1 'polypeptide(L)'
;MQLTGFVFERGTKKMLTCLIMLTLLFAVLGTFLPVTANAATGTPATSLTVKLNDNTVKTYSISELEGMTQVTQGYSSIDSMPAPCMTAARGVKVTDILTDAGIDVNSVQNIKFKSTDGYSISVAKQYLLDTPRYYYPNITTYWDSVNHCIYGDALAGGIQVDPILATKSYYKRFDTAPQFNMMDGVNTLRLCFGQDPNNITDATSGRFAKYVNEIDVDGNLLPATPPSVIADTTHNTVGQIVYLTFTDDIGWRSNISDITVNGNTIAGQYALSAGQIAVNAGVFTVAGTYQVVVKATGYRDANVSQIINSMVTNPVYTVIPVADAAYQNDTNVEGINTMTVKNGHSGMKYFGVQVVPATAHDGLEAVVFVHTRNGVQLSLNITKADFDLVDIAQAGFNVQPGDVVNAYIVDDITNDINFNPTILQAVD
;
A
#
# COMPACT_ATOMS: atom_id res chain seq x y z
N MET A 1 73.36 -10.06 -15.94
CA MET A 1 74.08 -8.83 -16.36
C MET A 1 73.54 -7.70 -15.50
N GLN A 2 74.33 -7.26 -14.52
CA GLN A 2 74.00 -6.11 -13.68
C GLN A 2 74.02 -4.84 -14.54
N LEU A 3 72.98 -4.01 -14.43
CA LEU A 3 73.00 -2.62 -14.87
C LEU A 3 72.67 -1.74 -13.66
N THR A 4 73.76 -1.41 -12.96
CA THR A 4 74.12 -0.09 -12.42
C THR A 4 73.00 0.92 -12.19
N GLY A 5 72.85 1.31 -10.92
CA GLY A 5 71.95 2.36 -10.47
C GLY A 5 72.36 3.75 -10.96
N PHE A 6 71.34 4.55 -11.31
CA PHE A 6 71.47 5.99 -11.53
C PHE A 6 71.51 6.72 -10.19
N VAL A 7 72.68 7.23 -9.82
CA VAL A 7 72.84 8.19 -8.73
C VAL A 7 72.49 9.58 -9.29
N PHE A 8 71.36 10.14 -8.87
CA PHE A 8 71.03 11.54 -9.12
C PHE A 8 71.76 12.43 -8.09
N GLU A 9 72.63 13.32 -8.58
CA GLU A 9 73.31 14.33 -7.77
C GLU A 9 72.33 15.23 -7.02
N ARG A 10 72.77 15.72 -5.85
CA ARG A 10 71.97 16.45 -4.86
C ARG A 10 71.35 17.77 -5.38
N GLY A 11 71.80 18.27 -6.53
CA GLY A 11 71.29 19.49 -7.18
C GLY A 11 70.04 19.28 -8.06
N THR A 12 69.92 18.15 -8.74
CA THR A 12 68.84 17.88 -9.70
C THR A 12 67.53 17.45 -9.03
N LYS A 13 67.58 16.93 -7.79
CA LYS A 13 66.37 16.68 -6.99
C LYS A 13 65.64 17.96 -6.58
N LYS A 14 66.36 19.07 -6.33
CA LYS A 14 65.73 20.37 -6.00
C LYS A 14 65.07 21.00 -7.22
N MET A 15 65.68 20.87 -8.40
CA MET A 15 65.10 21.36 -9.66
C MET A 15 63.86 20.58 -10.10
N LEU A 16 63.87 19.24 -9.96
CA LEU A 16 62.71 18.41 -10.31
C LEU A 16 61.54 18.59 -9.34
N THR A 17 61.83 18.80 -8.05
CA THR A 17 60.79 19.11 -7.04
C THR A 17 60.19 20.51 -7.25
N CYS A 18 61.01 21.50 -7.66
CA CYS A 18 60.50 22.81 -8.06
C CYS A 18 59.68 22.75 -9.35
N LEU A 19 60.06 21.93 -10.34
CA LEU A 19 59.31 21.82 -11.59
C LEU A 19 57.95 21.11 -11.39
N ILE A 20 57.88 20.10 -10.52
CA ILE A 20 56.64 19.42 -10.15
C ILE A 20 55.74 20.33 -9.29
N MET A 21 56.31 21.10 -8.36
CA MET A 21 55.55 22.14 -7.63
C MET A 21 55.09 23.28 -8.53
N LEU A 22 55.87 23.67 -9.56
CA LEU A 22 55.47 24.69 -10.51
C LEU A 22 54.34 24.20 -11.42
N THR A 23 54.34 22.93 -11.85
CA THR A 23 53.22 22.35 -12.62
C THR A 23 51.95 22.15 -11.77
N LEU A 24 52.08 21.89 -10.46
CA LEU A 24 50.93 21.89 -9.54
C LEU A 24 50.42 23.30 -9.23
N LEU A 25 51.31 24.31 -9.23
CA LEU A 25 50.92 25.72 -9.07
C LEU A 25 50.24 26.28 -10.33
N PHE A 26 50.63 25.83 -11.53
CA PHE A 26 50.00 26.22 -12.80
C PHE A 26 48.73 25.44 -13.15
N ALA A 27 48.47 24.28 -12.54
CA ALA A 27 47.18 23.58 -12.66
C ALA A 27 46.07 24.23 -11.82
N VAL A 28 46.42 25.10 -10.85
CA VAL A 28 45.47 25.83 -9.99
C VAL A 28 45.27 27.28 -10.42
N LEU A 29 46.06 27.80 -11.38
CA LEU A 29 45.77 29.06 -12.05
C LEU A 29 44.88 28.82 -13.27
N GLY A 30 43.60 28.52 -13.01
CA GLY A 30 42.55 28.89 -13.95
C GLY A 30 42.69 30.38 -14.23
N THR A 31 42.92 30.73 -15.49
CA THR A 31 43.06 32.11 -15.96
C THR A 31 41.83 32.92 -15.52
N PHE A 32 41.97 33.70 -14.46
CA PHE A 32 41.09 34.83 -14.18
C PHE A 32 41.44 35.91 -15.20
N LEU A 33 40.93 35.76 -16.42
CA LEU A 33 40.57 36.95 -17.17
C LEU A 33 39.52 37.67 -16.32
N PRO A 34 39.61 39.00 -16.10
CA PRO A 34 38.47 39.75 -15.63
C PRO A 34 37.43 39.66 -16.74
N VAL A 35 36.61 38.62 -16.71
CA VAL A 35 35.30 38.66 -17.34
C VAL A 35 34.62 39.80 -16.61
N THR A 36 34.46 40.92 -17.29
CA THR A 36 33.38 41.84 -16.95
C THR A 36 32.16 40.96 -16.77
N ALA A 37 31.71 40.79 -15.54
CA ALA A 37 30.44 40.15 -15.26
C ALA A 37 29.42 41.04 -15.96
N ASN A 38 29.10 40.69 -17.21
CA ASN A 38 27.86 41.10 -17.82
C ASN A 38 26.84 40.55 -16.84
N ALA A 39 26.23 41.42 -16.05
CA ALA A 39 25.02 41.08 -15.35
C ALA A 39 24.08 40.59 -16.45
N ALA A 40 23.90 39.27 -16.55
CA ALA A 40 22.91 38.71 -17.43
C ALA A 40 21.62 39.44 -17.11
N THR A 41 21.02 40.06 -18.13
CA THR A 41 19.76 40.81 -17.99
C THR A 41 18.64 39.80 -17.81
N GLY A 42 18.63 39.13 -16.66
CA GLY A 42 17.56 38.24 -16.24
C GLY A 42 16.28 39.01 -16.09
N THR A 43 15.20 38.45 -16.61
CA THR A 43 13.85 38.92 -16.33
C THR A 43 13.19 38.00 -15.31
N PRO A 44 12.24 38.51 -14.52
CA PRO A 44 11.36 37.66 -13.71
C PRO A 44 10.83 36.46 -14.50
N ALA A 45 10.88 35.28 -13.89
CA ALA A 45 10.30 34.06 -14.42
C ALA A 45 8.79 34.25 -14.58
N THR A 46 8.27 33.84 -15.73
CA THR A 46 6.83 33.87 -16.06
C THR A 46 6.16 32.52 -15.83
N SER A 47 6.96 31.47 -15.62
CA SER A 47 6.53 30.12 -15.31
C SER A 47 7.62 29.35 -14.57
N LEU A 48 7.24 28.22 -13.99
CA LEU A 48 8.13 27.25 -13.38
C LEU A 48 7.94 25.89 -14.04
N THR A 49 8.99 25.34 -14.62
CA THR A 49 9.01 23.95 -15.10
C THR A 49 9.58 23.05 -14.02
N VAL A 50 8.85 22.01 -13.62
CA VAL A 50 9.31 20.97 -12.71
C VAL A 50 9.66 19.73 -13.52
N LYS A 51 10.86 19.20 -13.30
CA LYS A 51 11.41 18.03 -13.95
C LYS A 51 11.77 16.95 -12.94
N LEU A 52 11.65 15.70 -13.40
CA LEU A 52 12.12 14.51 -12.73
C LEU A 52 13.07 13.77 -13.68
N ASN A 53 14.33 13.60 -13.26
CA ASN A 53 15.38 12.98 -14.06
C ASN A 53 15.46 13.61 -15.46
N ASP A 54 15.57 14.94 -15.54
CA ASP A 54 15.58 15.77 -16.77
C ASP A 54 14.26 15.78 -17.59
N ASN A 55 13.24 15.00 -17.21
CA ASN A 55 11.96 14.95 -17.91
C ASN A 55 10.94 15.89 -17.27
N THR A 56 10.29 16.74 -18.07
CA THR A 56 9.23 17.64 -17.59
C THR A 56 8.03 16.83 -17.07
N VAL A 57 7.67 17.04 -15.81
CA VAL A 57 6.48 16.44 -15.19
C VAL A 57 5.34 17.44 -15.05
N LYS A 58 5.64 18.73 -14.85
CA LYS A 58 4.63 19.77 -14.72
C LYS A 58 5.21 21.15 -15.02
N THR A 59 4.38 22.04 -15.56
CA THR A 59 4.72 23.46 -15.73
C THR A 59 3.63 24.30 -15.09
N TYR A 60 4.04 25.23 -14.23
CA TYR A 60 3.14 26.17 -13.55
C TYR A 60 3.29 27.57 -14.14
N SER A 61 2.18 28.25 -14.34
CA SER A 61 2.14 29.70 -14.42
C SER A 61 2.37 30.31 -13.03
N ILE A 62 2.78 31.59 -12.97
CA ILE A 62 2.89 32.30 -11.68
C ILE A 62 1.54 32.37 -10.96
N SER A 63 0.44 32.55 -11.69
CA SER A 63 -0.91 32.60 -11.11
C SER A 63 -1.31 31.28 -10.44
N GLU A 64 -0.93 30.13 -11.01
CA GLU A 64 -1.17 28.83 -10.38
C GLU A 64 -0.36 28.69 -9.08
N LEU A 65 0.91 29.09 -9.10
CA LEU A 65 1.75 29.09 -7.89
C LEU A 65 1.19 30.03 -6.81
N GLU A 66 0.66 31.21 -7.18
CA GLU A 66 0.01 32.12 -6.23
C GLU A 66 -1.30 31.57 -5.65
N GLY A 67 -1.95 30.66 -6.39
CA GLY A 67 -3.15 29.95 -5.95
C GLY A 67 -2.87 28.77 -5.00
N MET A 68 -1.63 28.27 -4.95
CA MET A 68 -1.22 27.25 -3.96
C MET A 68 -1.12 27.85 -2.55
N THR A 69 -1.04 26.99 -1.52
CA THR A 69 -0.85 27.42 -0.13
C THR A 69 0.40 28.29 0.00
N GLN A 70 0.21 29.57 0.32
CA GLN A 70 1.28 30.55 0.47
C GLN A 70 1.85 30.55 1.89
N VAL A 71 3.17 30.64 1.99
CA VAL A 71 3.90 30.92 3.21
C VAL A 71 4.55 32.30 3.09
N THR A 72 4.42 33.11 4.15
CA THR A 72 5.08 34.43 4.25
C THR A 72 6.03 34.39 5.44
N GLN A 73 7.32 34.59 5.18
CA GLN A 73 8.35 34.45 6.21
C GLN A 73 9.59 35.30 5.89
N GLY A 74 10.37 35.56 6.93
CA GLY A 74 11.64 36.25 6.85
C GLY A 74 12.80 35.26 6.76
N TYR A 75 13.91 35.69 6.17
CA TYR A 75 15.15 34.93 6.14
C TYR A 75 16.34 35.85 6.38
N SER A 76 17.36 35.27 7.00
CA SER A 76 18.69 35.85 7.08
C SER A 76 19.65 35.05 6.19
N SER A 77 20.72 35.68 5.73
CA SER A 77 21.81 35.05 4.99
C SER A 77 23.06 35.91 5.07
N ILE A 78 24.22 35.34 4.73
CA ILE A 78 25.49 36.08 4.58
C ILE A 78 25.83 36.15 3.08
N ASP A 79 26.19 37.33 2.58
CA ASP A 79 26.62 37.49 1.18
C ASP A 79 28.12 37.15 0.97
N SER A 80 28.63 37.31 -0.24
CA SER A 80 30.04 37.03 -0.55
C SER A 80 31.03 38.11 -0.06
N MET A 81 30.52 39.27 0.36
CA MET A 81 31.29 40.34 1.00
C MET A 81 30.94 40.37 2.49
N PRO A 82 31.22 39.25 3.15
CA PRO A 82 30.41 38.60 4.18
C PRO A 82 29.58 39.62 4.96
N ALA A 83 28.36 39.89 4.53
CA ALA A 83 27.47 40.79 5.24
C ALA A 83 26.12 40.14 5.48
N PRO A 84 25.48 40.45 6.62
CA PRO A 84 24.15 39.99 6.93
C PRO A 84 23.14 40.66 6.00
N CYS A 85 22.24 39.83 5.49
CA CYS A 85 21.20 40.20 4.55
C CYS A 85 19.87 39.69 5.03
N MET A 86 18.85 40.54 4.93
CA MET A 86 17.47 40.19 5.24
C MET A 86 16.69 39.99 3.95
N THR A 87 15.90 38.93 3.92
CA THR A 87 14.94 38.66 2.84
C THR A 87 13.54 38.51 3.42
N ALA A 88 12.62 39.38 3.03
CA ALA A 88 11.19 39.12 3.20
C ALA A 88 10.69 38.38 1.97
N ALA A 89 9.91 37.30 2.14
CA ALA A 89 9.39 36.57 1.01
C ALA A 89 8.00 35.97 1.27
N ARG A 90 7.22 35.88 0.19
CA ARG A 90 5.95 35.16 0.12
C ARG A 90 5.96 34.22 -1.09
N GLY A 91 5.62 32.96 -0.88
CA GLY A 91 5.57 31.95 -1.95
C GLY A 91 5.18 30.57 -1.46
N VAL A 92 5.54 29.55 -2.23
CA VAL A 92 5.14 28.15 -2.00
C VAL A 92 6.35 27.35 -1.51
N LYS A 93 6.16 26.44 -0.54
CA LYS A 93 7.22 25.53 -0.11
C LYS A 93 7.70 24.67 -1.27
N VAL A 94 9.01 24.44 -1.35
CA VAL A 94 9.60 23.57 -2.40
C VAL A 94 9.00 22.16 -2.33
N THR A 95 8.79 21.63 -1.12
CA THR A 95 8.17 20.31 -0.90
C THR A 95 6.76 20.21 -1.47
N ASP A 96 5.97 21.28 -1.35
CA ASP A 96 4.57 21.30 -1.78
C ASP A 96 4.50 21.35 -3.31
N ILE A 97 5.40 22.11 -3.95
CA ILE A 97 5.55 22.13 -5.42
C ILE A 97 5.92 20.73 -5.93
N LEU A 98 6.93 20.08 -5.34
CA LEU A 98 7.36 18.74 -5.78
C LEU A 98 6.26 17.69 -5.59
N THR A 99 5.58 17.71 -4.45
CA THR A 99 4.48 16.77 -4.16
C THR A 99 3.29 16.98 -5.12
N ASP A 100 2.92 18.23 -5.38
CA ASP A 100 1.85 18.57 -6.32
C ASP A 100 2.22 18.29 -7.79
N ALA A 101 3.51 18.24 -8.11
CA ALA A 101 4.02 17.71 -9.38
C ALA A 101 4.04 16.17 -9.44
N GLY A 102 3.58 15.48 -8.38
CA GLY A 102 3.51 14.03 -8.30
C GLY A 102 4.83 13.35 -7.96
N ILE A 103 5.84 14.08 -7.46
CA ILE A 103 7.15 13.52 -7.12
C ILE A 103 7.13 12.99 -5.68
N ASP A 104 7.69 11.80 -5.46
CA ASP A 104 7.95 11.29 -4.12
C ASP A 104 9.19 11.98 -3.53
N VAL A 105 8.96 13.03 -2.74
CA VAL A 105 10.01 13.84 -2.10
C VAL A 105 10.98 13.00 -1.25
N ASN A 106 10.56 11.83 -0.74
CA ASN A 106 11.45 10.96 0.03
C ASN A 106 12.48 10.23 -0.83
N SER A 107 12.17 10.02 -2.11
CA SER A 107 13.09 9.38 -3.07
C SER A 107 14.17 10.34 -3.58
N VAL A 108 13.92 11.65 -3.51
CA VAL A 108 14.80 12.70 -4.03
C VAL A 108 16.13 12.75 -3.25
N GLN A 109 17.24 12.85 -3.97
CA GLN A 109 18.60 13.01 -3.43
C GLN A 109 19.19 14.38 -3.76
N ASN A 110 18.94 14.92 -4.96
CA ASN A 110 19.47 16.19 -5.45
C ASN A 110 18.38 17.06 -6.07
N ILE A 111 18.52 18.36 -5.88
CA ILE A 111 17.60 19.37 -6.41
C ILE A 111 18.43 20.42 -7.15
N LYS A 112 18.14 20.59 -8.43
CA LYS A 112 18.74 21.59 -9.29
C LYS A 112 17.75 22.71 -9.59
N PHE A 113 18.19 23.94 -9.40
CA PHE A 113 17.46 25.13 -9.79
C PHE A 113 18.16 25.77 -10.99
N LYS A 114 17.39 26.23 -11.98
CA LYS A 114 17.88 27.05 -13.08
C LYS A 114 17.07 28.34 -13.16
N SER A 115 17.76 29.41 -13.52
CA SER A 115 17.21 30.74 -13.62
C SER A 115 17.29 31.29 -15.04
N THR A 116 16.40 32.23 -15.37
CA THR A 116 16.34 32.86 -16.69
C THR A 116 17.60 33.67 -17.05
N ASP A 117 18.39 34.07 -16.05
CA ASP A 117 19.68 34.75 -16.22
C ASP A 117 20.86 33.79 -16.44
N GLY A 118 20.60 32.50 -16.59
CA GLY A 118 21.61 31.47 -16.77
C GLY A 118 22.25 30.97 -15.46
N TYR A 119 21.83 31.50 -14.30
CA TYR A 119 22.27 30.96 -13.02
C TYR A 119 21.72 29.55 -12.81
N SER A 120 22.55 28.68 -12.22
CA SER A 120 22.12 27.35 -11.80
C SER A 120 22.86 26.90 -10.56
N ILE A 121 22.13 26.24 -9.66
CA ILE A 121 22.69 25.55 -8.50
C ILE A 121 22.12 24.15 -8.41
N SER A 122 22.94 23.22 -7.94
CA SER A 122 22.50 21.90 -7.53
C SER A 122 22.86 21.72 -6.05
N VAL A 123 21.88 21.29 -5.26
CA VAL A 123 22.03 21.07 -3.82
C VAL A 123 21.45 19.72 -3.45
N ALA A 124 22.08 19.03 -2.50
CA ALA A 124 21.52 17.81 -1.94
C ALA A 124 20.20 18.10 -1.23
N LYS A 125 19.22 17.21 -1.35
CA LYS A 125 17.95 17.26 -0.61
C LYS A 125 18.19 17.23 0.89
N GLN A 126 19.19 16.48 1.35
CA GLN A 126 19.63 16.49 2.75
C GLN A 126 20.00 17.90 3.23
N TYR A 127 20.75 18.65 2.42
CA TYR A 127 21.12 20.02 2.73
C TYR A 127 19.88 20.91 2.69
N LEU A 128 19.13 20.93 1.58
CA LEU A 128 18.06 21.91 1.40
C LEU A 128 16.84 21.66 2.29
N LEU A 129 16.35 20.42 2.35
CA LEU A 129 15.04 20.06 2.91
C LEU A 129 15.13 19.29 4.24
N ASP A 130 16.15 18.44 4.45
CA ASP A 130 16.22 17.61 5.67
C ASP A 130 17.00 18.26 6.82
N THR A 131 17.83 19.26 6.52
CA THR A 131 18.53 20.04 7.54
C THR A 131 17.64 21.19 7.99
N PRO A 132 17.28 21.30 9.28
CA PRO A 132 16.51 22.42 9.79
C PRO A 132 17.16 23.77 9.44
N ARG A 133 16.35 24.71 8.95
CA ARG A 133 16.81 26.02 8.51
C ARG A 133 16.26 27.11 9.39
N TYR A 134 17.06 28.16 9.61
CA TYR A 134 16.70 29.23 10.52
C TYR A 134 16.86 30.62 9.92
N TYR A 135 15.96 31.50 10.32
CA TYR A 135 16.09 32.94 10.26
C TYR A 135 16.58 33.44 11.61
N TYR A 136 17.61 34.27 11.61
CA TYR A 136 18.20 34.84 12.83
C TYR A 136 17.95 36.35 12.88
N PRO A 137 17.01 36.82 13.72
CA PRO A 137 16.60 38.23 13.74
C PRO A 137 17.70 39.17 14.25
N ASN A 138 18.63 38.65 15.06
CA ASN A 138 19.68 39.46 15.69
C ASN A 138 20.97 39.52 14.86
N ILE A 139 21.08 38.79 13.75
CA ILE A 139 22.34 38.60 13.02
C ILE A 139 22.96 39.91 12.52
N THR A 140 22.14 40.89 12.13
CA THR A 140 22.63 42.21 11.69
C THR A 140 23.07 43.07 12.86
N THR A 141 22.33 43.04 13.97
CA THR A 141 22.60 43.86 15.16
C THR A 141 23.94 43.53 15.80
N TYR A 142 24.30 42.25 15.80
CA TYR A 142 25.53 41.73 16.41
C TYR A 142 26.64 41.49 15.37
N TRP A 143 26.50 42.03 14.17
CA TRP A 143 27.48 41.87 13.10
C TRP A 143 28.75 42.66 13.38
N ASP A 144 29.88 41.96 13.53
CA ASP A 144 31.21 42.55 13.56
C ASP A 144 31.80 42.62 12.15
N SER A 145 31.96 43.84 11.62
CA SER A 145 32.49 44.08 10.28
C SER A 145 33.97 43.75 10.13
N VAL A 146 34.73 43.66 11.23
CA VAL A 146 36.17 43.37 11.25
C VAL A 146 36.43 41.87 11.36
N ASN A 147 35.71 41.19 12.25
CA ASN A 147 35.94 39.77 12.54
C ASN A 147 34.99 38.82 11.80
N HIS A 148 33.97 39.37 11.11
CA HIS A 148 32.94 38.60 10.38
C HIS A 148 32.25 37.52 11.24
N CYS A 149 32.17 37.73 12.56
CA CYS A 149 31.67 36.75 13.50
C CYS A 149 30.21 37.01 13.89
N ILE A 150 29.42 35.94 13.95
CA ILE A 150 27.97 35.94 14.23
C ILE A 150 27.62 34.82 15.21
N TYR A 151 28.38 34.71 16.30
CA TYR A 151 28.15 33.71 17.35
C TYR A 151 27.49 34.34 18.59
N GLY A 152 26.87 33.51 19.44
CA GLY A 152 26.23 33.97 20.67
C GLY A 152 24.88 34.65 20.41
N ASP A 153 24.69 35.87 20.92
CA ASP A 153 23.40 36.58 20.90
C ASP A 153 22.85 36.86 19.49
N ALA A 154 23.72 36.86 18.48
CA ALA A 154 23.34 36.91 17.06
C ALA A 154 22.39 35.76 16.67
N LEU A 155 22.52 34.59 17.32
CA LEU A 155 21.75 33.39 17.05
C LEU A 155 20.52 33.24 17.95
N ALA A 156 20.44 34.07 19.01
CA ALA A 156 19.35 34.00 19.97
C ALA A 156 18.01 34.31 19.30
N GLY A 157 16.99 33.50 19.62
CA GLY A 157 15.65 33.65 19.04
C GLY A 157 15.54 33.23 17.57
N GLY A 158 16.44 32.35 17.10
CA GLY A 158 16.35 31.77 15.76
C GLY A 158 14.98 31.14 15.49
N ILE A 159 14.38 31.51 14.35
CA ILE A 159 13.05 31.06 13.93
C ILE A 159 13.23 30.03 12.84
N GLN A 160 12.71 28.82 13.03
CA GLN A 160 12.77 27.79 12.00
C GLN A 160 11.93 28.21 10.78
N VAL A 161 12.48 28.00 9.59
CA VAL A 161 11.93 28.46 8.31
C VAL A 161 11.96 27.35 7.28
N ASP A 162 10.95 27.31 6.41
CA ASP A 162 10.90 26.35 5.30
C ASP A 162 11.58 26.92 4.04
N PRO A 163 12.18 26.07 3.18
CA PRO A 163 12.56 26.45 1.83
C PRO A 163 11.35 26.73 0.94
N ILE A 164 11.30 27.92 0.33
CA ILE A 164 10.21 28.33 -0.58
C ILE A 164 10.74 28.83 -1.93
N LEU A 165 9.90 28.72 -2.97
CA LEU A 165 9.98 29.57 -4.15
C LEU A 165 9.02 30.74 -4.00
N ALA A 166 9.59 31.94 -3.84
CA ALA A 166 8.88 33.17 -3.61
C ALA A 166 8.35 33.79 -4.90
N THR A 167 7.05 34.05 -4.95
CA THR A 167 6.39 34.84 -6.00
C THR A 167 6.56 36.33 -5.75
N LYS A 168 6.78 36.74 -4.49
CA LYS A 168 7.16 38.10 -4.12
C LYS A 168 8.27 38.09 -3.08
N SER A 169 9.27 38.97 -3.22
CA SER A 169 10.35 39.07 -2.25
C SER A 169 10.97 40.47 -2.19
N TYR A 170 11.67 40.75 -1.10
CA TYR A 170 12.51 41.93 -0.94
C TYR A 170 13.80 41.52 -0.24
N TYR A 171 14.95 41.94 -0.77
CA TYR A 171 16.29 41.61 -0.25
C TYR A 171 17.08 42.87 0.00
N LYS A 172 17.68 42.97 1.18
CA LYS A 172 18.49 44.13 1.57
C LYS A 172 19.64 43.73 2.49
N ARG A 173 20.81 44.29 2.20
CA ARG A 173 22.03 44.20 3.02
C ARG A 173 21.87 45.09 4.26
N PHE A 174 22.31 44.59 5.42
CA PHE A 174 22.35 45.31 6.69
C PHE A 174 21.01 45.83 7.23
N ASP A 175 19.89 45.33 6.73
CA ASP A 175 18.61 45.53 7.40
C ASP A 175 18.57 44.72 8.70
N THR A 176 17.96 45.27 9.74
CA THR A 176 17.78 44.60 11.04
C THR A 176 16.54 43.72 11.10
N ALA A 177 15.66 43.80 10.09
CA ALA A 177 14.49 42.95 9.97
C ALA A 177 14.03 42.82 8.50
N PRO A 178 13.38 41.70 8.11
CA PRO A 178 12.70 41.54 6.83
C PRO A 178 11.58 42.59 6.61
N GLN A 179 11.65 43.31 5.48
CA GLN A 179 10.69 44.36 5.13
C GLN A 179 9.53 43.83 4.28
N PHE A 180 8.50 43.25 4.90
CA PHE A 180 7.39 42.60 4.20
C PHE A 180 6.53 43.54 3.33
N ASN A 181 6.41 44.80 3.72
CA ASN A 181 5.70 45.83 2.96
C ASN A 181 6.40 46.23 1.65
N MET A 182 7.68 45.88 1.49
CA MET A 182 8.49 46.19 0.31
C MET A 182 8.57 45.05 -0.70
N MET A 183 7.92 43.90 -0.43
CA MET A 183 7.95 42.76 -1.34
C MET A 183 7.27 43.06 -2.67
N ASP A 184 7.95 42.72 -3.76
CA ASP A 184 7.43 42.85 -5.13
C ASP A 184 7.80 41.62 -5.98
N GLY A 185 7.39 41.63 -7.25
CA GLY A 185 7.67 40.56 -8.21
C GLY A 185 8.97 40.74 -9.02
N VAL A 186 9.84 41.70 -8.67
CA VAL A 186 11.01 42.07 -9.50
C VAL A 186 12.08 40.96 -9.49
N ASN A 187 12.02 40.02 -8.55
CA ASN A 187 12.95 38.88 -8.44
C ASN A 187 12.26 37.50 -8.58
N THR A 188 11.01 37.47 -9.02
CA THR A 188 10.21 36.25 -9.14
C THR A 188 10.81 35.27 -10.16
N LEU A 189 10.84 33.96 -9.94
CA LEU A 189 10.68 33.28 -8.66
C LEU A 189 12.01 33.30 -7.90
N ARG A 190 11.96 33.50 -6.58
CA ARG A 190 13.17 33.50 -5.76
C ARG A 190 13.21 32.32 -4.82
N LEU A 191 14.25 31.49 -4.91
CA LEU A 191 14.55 30.49 -3.88
C LEU A 191 15.00 31.18 -2.60
N CYS A 192 14.36 30.84 -1.48
CA CYS A 192 14.75 31.27 -0.14
C CYS A 192 14.70 30.06 0.80
N PHE A 193 15.74 29.82 1.60
CA PHE A 193 15.80 28.62 2.44
C PHE A 193 16.46 28.80 3.81
N GLY A 194 16.81 30.01 4.23
CA GLY A 194 17.41 30.28 5.54
C GLY A 194 18.83 29.74 5.71
N GLN A 195 19.37 29.87 6.93
CA GLN A 195 20.74 29.47 7.27
C GLN A 195 20.79 28.08 7.92
N ASP A 196 21.89 27.38 7.68
CA ASP A 196 22.25 26.16 8.42
C ASP A 196 22.73 26.58 9.82
N PRO A 197 22.13 26.07 10.90
CA PRO A 197 22.56 26.41 12.26
C PRO A 197 24.00 26.00 12.56
N ASN A 198 24.54 25.02 11.83
CA ASN A 198 25.92 24.54 12.02
C ASN A 198 26.94 25.36 11.22
N ASN A 199 26.51 26.08 10.18
CA ASN A 199 27.37 26.80 9.24
C ASN A 199 26.83 28.21 8.98
N ILE A 200 26.59 28.94 10.07
CA ILE A 200 25.92 30.25 10.03
C ILE A 200 26.68 31.31 9.19
N THR A 201 28.02 31.29 9.22
CA THR A 201 28.87 32.27 8.53
C THR A 201 29.01 32.04 7.03
N ASP A 202 28.47 30.93 6.50
CA ASP A 202 28.61 30.59 5.10
C ASP A 202 27.93 31.63 4.21
N ALA A 203 28.67 32.08 3.19
CA ALA A 203 28.15 32.94 2.14
C ALA A 203 27.06 32.21 1.34
N THR A 204 25.81 32.47 1.68
CA THR A 204 24.60 31.76 1.22
C THR A 204 23.64 32.66 0.46
N SER A 205 23.74 33.99 0.55
CA SER A 205 22.83 34.91 -0.16
C SER A 205 22.82 34.67 -1.67
N GLY A 206 23.96 34.32 -2.26
CA GLY A 206 24.06 33.99 -3.69
C GLY A 206 23.28 32.73 -4.07
N ARG A 207 23.01 31.82 -3.12
CA ARG A 207 22.21 30.62 -3.34
C ARG A 207 20.71 30.88 -3.26
N PHE A 208 20.28 32.06 -2.81
CA PHE A 208 18.88 32.48 -2.85
C PHE A 208 18.54 32.95 -4.28
N ALA A 209 18.57 31.99 -5.20
CA ALA A 209 18.47 32.19 -6.65
C ALA A 209 17.22 32.99 -6.99
N LYS A 210 17.38 34.11 -7.69
CA LYS A 210 16.27 34.84 -8.31
C LYS A 210 15.97 34.27 -9.69
N TYR A 211 14.80 34.61 -10.24
CA TYR A 211 14.41 34.25 -11.60
C TYR A 211 14.38 32.74 -11.88
N VAL A 212 14.18 31.92 -10.85
CA VAL A 212 14.08 30.47 -11.01
C VAL A 212 12.91 30.16 -11.93
N ASN A 213 13.19 29.46 -13.02
CA ASN A 213 12.19 29.02 -14.00
C ASN A 213 12.18 27.51 -14.19
N GLU A 214 13.13 26.80 -13.59
CA GLU A 214 13.18 25.33 -13.60
C GLU A 214 13.63 24.78 -12.24
N ILE A 215 12.92 23.76 -11.76
CA ILE A 215 13.39 22.80 -10.76
C ILE A 215 13.55 21.46 -11.45
N ASP A 216 14.68 20.79 -11.25
CA ASP A 216 14.94 19.44 -11.74
C ASP A 216 15.48 18.60 -10.58
N VAL A 217 14.85 17.46 -10.33
CA VAL A 217 15.21 16.56 -9.23
C VAL A 217 15.48 15.16 -9.75
N ASP A 218 16.33 14.42 -9.05
CA ASP A 218 16.38 12.97 -9.19
C ASP A 218 15.28 12.31 -8.32
N GLY A 219 15.01 11.03 -8.55
CA GLY A 219 14.09 10.23 -7.75
C GLY A 219 12.95 9.59 -8.55
N ASN A 220 11.80 9.41 -7.91
CA ASN A 220 10.65 8.69 -8.41
C ASN A 220 9.37 9.54 -8.34
N LEU A 221 8.38 9.18 -9.15
CA LEU A 221 7.01 9.64 -8.98
C LEU A 221 6.34 8.94 -7.79
N LEU A 222 5.37 9.62 -7.18
CA LEU A 222 4.41 9.02 -6.28
C LEU A 222 3.65 7.90 -7.03
N PRO A 223 3.34 6.78 -6.36
CA PRO A 223 2.58 5.71 -6.97
C PRO A 223 1.16 6.18 -7.30
N ALA A 224 0.71 5.84 -8.51
CA ALA A 224 -0.64 6.12 -8.98
C ALA A 224 -1.69 5.34 -8.17
N THR A 225 -2.92 5.85 -8.15
CA THR A 225 -4.05 5.17 -7.51
C THR A 225 -4.56 4.07 -8.43
N PRO A 226 -4.67 2.80 -7.96
CA PRO A 226 -5.23 1.72 -8.76
C PRO A 226 -6.75 1.88 -8.94
N PRO A 227 -7.37 1.22 -9.95
CA PRO A 227 -8.82 1.10 -10.01
C PRO A 227 -9.35 0.32 -8.80
N SER A 228 -10.58 0.62 -8.40
CA SER A 228 -11.25 -0.13 -7.33
C SER A 228 -11.57 -1.55 -7.80
N VAL A 229 -11.03 -2.54 -7.10
CA VAL A 229 -11.34 -3.96 -7.34
C VAL A 229 -12.58 -4.32 -6.54
N ILE A 230 -13.53 -4.97 -7.21
CA ILE A 230 -14.84 -5.37 -6.68
C ILE A 230 -14.85 -6.88 -6.53
N ALA A 231 -15.28 -7.35 -5.37
CA ALA A 231 -15.41 -8.77 -5.07
C ALA A 231 -16.42 -9.44 -6.00
N ASP A 232 -16.20 -10.71 -6.32
CA ASP A 232 -17.23 -11.53 -6.94
C ASP A 232 -18.37 -11.72 -5.92
N THR A 233 -19.59 -11.79 -6.41
CA THR A 233 -20.82 -11.98 -5.61
C THR A 233 -21.66 -13.14 -6.13
N THR A 234 -21.21 -13.85 -7.17
CA THR A 234 -21.95 -14.90 -7.85
C THR A 234 -21.18 -16.20 -7.80
N HIS A 235 -21.85 -17.31 -7.47
CA HIS A 235 -21.23 -18.65 -7.43
C HIS A 235 -19.95 -18.73 -6.58
N ASN A 236 -19.85 -17.91 -5.52
CA ASN A 236 -18.72 -17.92 -4.60
C ASN A 236 -18.78 -19.13 -3.65
N THR A 237 -18.75 -20.35 -4.16
CA THR A 237 -18.64 -21.56 -3.33
C THR A 237 -17.23 -22.14 -3.44
N VAL A 238 -16.79 -22.86 -2.41
CA VAL A 238 -15.49 -23.56 -2.42
C VAL A 238 -15.35 -24.37 -3.72
N GLY A 239 -14.20 -24.24 -4.38
CA GLY A 239 -13.90 -24.94 -5.63
C GLY A 239 -14.42 -24.28 -6.91
N GLN A 240 -14.96 -23.05 -6.84
CA GLN A 240 -15.32 -22.26 -8.02
C GLN A 240 -14.25 -21.21 -8.35
N ILE A 241 -14.12 -20.88 -9.63
CA ILE A 241 -13.33 -19.73 -10.09
C ILE A 241 -13.99 -18.45 -9.56
N VAL A 242 -13.18 -17.49 -9.09
CA VAL A 242 -13.65 -16.17 -8.64
C VAL A 242 -13.31 -15.12 -9.68
N TYR A 243 -14.27 -14.28 -10.03
CA TYR A 243 -14.09 -13.17 -10.98
C TYR A 243 -14.14 -11.83 -10.27
N LEU A 244 -12.97 -11.31 -9.89
CA LEU A 244 -12.87 -9.95 -9.37
C LEU A 244 -12.98 -8.95 -10.55
N THR A 245 -13.77 -7.89 -10.38
CA THR A 245 -14.02 -6.91 -11.46
C THR A 245 -13.49 -5.53 -11.11
N PHE A 246 -13.16 -4.73 -12.12
CA PHE A 246 -12.67 -3.36 -11.96
C PHE A 246 -12.92 -2.55 -13.24
N THR A 247 -12.89 -1.22 -13.16
CA THR A 247 -12.88 -0.36 -14.36
C THR A 247 -11.53 -0.50 -15.06
N ASP A 248 -11.51 -0.96 -16.33
CA ASP A 248 -10.25 -1.27 -17.02
C ASP A 248 -9.31 -0.06 -17.09
N ASP A 249 -8.12 -0.25 -16.54
CA ASP A 249 -6.96 0.60 -16.69
C ASP A 249 -5.84 -0.29 -17.23
N ILE A 250 -5.53 -0.13 -18.52
CA ILE A 250 -4.51 -0.92 -19.19
C ILE A 250 -3.11 -0.71 -18.59
N GLY A 251 -2.82 0.49 -18.09
CA GLY A 251 -1.56 0.81 -17.44
C GLY A 251 -1.41 0.05 -16.13
N TRP A 252 -2.45 0.06 -15.29
CA TRP A 252 -2.46 -0.70 -14.05
C TRP A 252 -2.39 -2.21 -14.31
N ARG A 253 -3.29 -2.72 -15.17
CA ARG A 253 -3.40 -4.15 -15.47
C ARG A 253 -2.12 -4.74 -16.05
N SER A 254 -1.46 -4.03 -16.97
CA SER A 254 -0.20 -4.50 -17.58
C SER A 254 1.00 -4.46 -16.62
N ASN A 255 0.90 -3.68 -15.53
CA ASN A 255 1.94 -3.59 -14.50
C ASN A 255 1.64 -4.41 -13.25
N ILE A 256 0.54 -5.19 -13.20
CA ILE A 256 0.27 -6.12 -12.11
C ILE A 256 1.45 -7.09 -12.01
N SER A 257 2.17 -6.98 -10.90
CA SER A 257 3.37 -7.75 -10.61
C SER A 257 3.11 -8.97 -9.73
N ASP A 258 2.07 -8.91 -8.90
CA ASP A 258 1.68 -10.01 -8.00
C ASP A 258 0.23 -9.82 -7.52
N ILE A 259 -0.41 -10.92 -7.16
CA ILE A 259 -1.66 -10.92 -6.41
C ILE A 259 -1.45 -11.83 -5.21
N THR A 260 -1.86 -11.36 -4.03
CA THR A 260 -1.78 -12.15 -2.80
C THR A 260 -3.16 -12.40 -2.22
N VAL A 261 -3.33 -13.57 -1.61
CA VAL A 261 -4.53 -13.97 -0.87
C VAL A 261 -4.10 -14.30 0.56
N ASN A 262 -4.66 -13.57 1.53
CA ASN A 262 -4.25 -13.61 2.94
C ASN A 262 -2.73 -13.45 3.13
N GLY A 263 -2.11 -12.60 2.30
CA GLY A 263 -0.67 -12.32 2.31
C GLY A 263 0.20 -13.31 1.53
N ASN A 264 -0.34 -14.43 1.06
CA ASN A 264 0.40 -15.42 0.26
C ASN A 264 0.24 -15.13 -1.24
N THR A 265 1.34 -15.13 -2.00
CA THR A 265 1.28 -14.98 -3.46
C THR A 265 0.49 -16.11 -4.11
N ILE A 266 -0.29 -15.76 -5.13
CA ILE A 266 -1.02 -16.69 -5.99
C ILE A 266 -0.51 -16.61 -7.44
N ALA A 267 0.76 -16.26 -7.63
CA ALA A 267 1.39 -16.20 -8.95
C ALA A 267 1.11 -17.48 -9.77
N GLY A 268 0.65 -17.31 -11.01
CA GLY A 268 0.26 -18.42 -11.89
C GLY A 268 -1.13 -19.01 -11.63
N GLN A 269 -1.84 -18.54 -10.60
CA GLN A 269 -3.20 -18.99 -10.25
C GLN A 269 -4.27 -17.95 -10.60
N TYR A 270 -3.98 -17.04 -11.52
CA TYR A 270 -4.94 -16.07 -12.01
C TYR A 270 -4.70 -15.72 -13.48
N ALA A 271 -5.76 -15.23 -14.14
CA ALA A 271 -5.72 -14.68 -15.49
C ALA A 271 -6.24 -13.24 -15.47
N LEU A 272 -5.58 -12.37 -16.24
CA LEU A 272 -5.95 -10.96 -16.38
C LEU A 272 -6.63 -10.72 -17.72
N SER A 273 -7.77 -10.04 -17.70
CA SER A 273 -8.47 -9.55 -18.89
C SER A 273 -8.92 -8.11 -18.66
N ALA A 274 -9.43 -7.45 -19.70
CA ALA A 274 -9.90 -6.07 -19.56
C ALA A 274 -11.04 -6.01 -18.52
N GLY A 275 -10.82 -5.28 -17.42
CA GLY A 275 -11.78 -5.10 -16.33
C GLY A 275 -12.05 -6.33 -15.44
N GLN A 276 -11.27 -7.42 -15.55
CA GLN A 276 -11.47 -8.62 -14.74
C GLN A 276 -10.17 -9.35 -14.39
N ILE A 277 -10.12 -9.90 -13.17
CA ILE A 277 -9.11 -10.86 -12.70
C ILE A 277 -9.86 -12.16 -12.39
N ALA A 278 -9.58 -13.22 -13.16
CA ALA A 278 -10.09 -14.55 -12.87
C ALA A 278 -9.10 -15.30 -11.98
N VAL A 279 -9.49 -15.64 -10.75
CA VAL A 279 -8.67 -16.36 -9.77
C VAL A 279 -9.09 -17.83 -9.76
N ASN A 280 -8.13 -18.74 -9.89
CA ASN A 280 -8.40 -20.17 -10.01
C ASN A 280 -9.08 -20.73 -8.75
N ALA A 281 -9.97 -21.71 -8.95
CA ALA A 281 -10.72 -22.39 -7.91
C ALA A 281 -9.87 -22.96 -6.75
N GLY A 282 -8.66 -23.46 -7.06
CA GLY A 282 -7.75 -24.05 -6.06
C GLY A 282 -7.17 -23.06 -5.06
N VAL A 283 -7.39 -21.75 -5.24
CA VAL A 283 -6.95 -20.71 -4.31
C VAL A 283 -7.87 -20.61 -3.08
N PHE A 284 -9.16 -20.91 -3.24
CA PHE A 284 -10.19 -20.75 -2.21
C PHE A 284 -10.72 -22.09 -1.74
N THR A 285 -9.98 -22.74 -0.83
CA THR A 285 -10.23 -24.14 -0.41
C THR A 285 -11.14 -24.27 0.81
N VAL A 286 -11.39 -23.18 1.53
CA VAL A 286 -12.23 -23.17 2.75
C VAL A 286 -13.22 -22.01 2.67
N ALA A 287 -14.43 -22.21 3.19
CA ALA A 287 -15.39 -21.12 3.32
C ALA A 287 -14.88 -20.04 4.29
N GLY A 288 -15.13 -18.78 3.98
CA GLY A 288 -14.72 -17.65 4.78
C GLY A 288 -14.43 -16.41 3.95
N THR A 289 -13.85 -15.41 4.62
CA THR A 289 -13.46 -14.14 4.00
C THR A 289 -11.96 -14.13 3.74
N TYR A 290 -11.58 -13.83 2.50
CA TYR A 290 -10.20 -13.75 2.04
C TYR A 290 -9.82 -12.31 1.74
N GLN A 291 -8.67 -11.87 2.22
CA GLN A 291 -8.08 -10.59 1.85
C GLN A 291 -7.25 -10.75 0.59
N VAL A 292 -7.70 -10.16 -0.50
CA VAL A 292 -6.98 -10.16 -1.78
C VAL A 292 -6.31 -8.81 -1.97
N VAL A 293 -5.00 -8.82 -2.21
CA VAL A 293 -4.21 -7.62 -2.50
C VAL A 293 -3.59 -7.74 -3.88
N VAL A 294 -3.91 -6.80 -4.77
CA VAL A 294 -3.37 -6.73 -6.13
C VAL A 294 -2.27 -5.67 -6.16
N LYS A 295 -1.05 -6.08 -6.49
CA LYS A 295 0.15 -5.25 -6.50
C LYS A 295 0.55 -4.96 -7.93
N ALA A 296 0.65 -3.68 -8.29
CA ALA A 296 1.11 -3.25 -9.60
C ALA A 296 2.26 -2.24 -9.49
N THR A 297 3.29 -2.42 -10.32
CA THR A 297 4.47 -1.54 -10.31
C THR A 297 4.06 -0.12 -10.68
N GLY A 298 4.45 0.86 -9.84
CA GLY A 298 4.08 2.27 -10.03
C GLY A 298 2.68 2.63 -9.51
N TYR A 299 1.98 1.71 -8.86
CA TYR A 299 0.66 1.94 -8.27
C TYR A 299 0.65 1.59 -6.78
N ARG A 300 -0.31 2.17 -6.05
CA ARG A 300 -0.65 1.72 -4.68
C ARG A 300 -1.34 0.35 -4.75
N ASP A 301 -1.27 -0.39 -3.65
CA ASP A 301 -1.92 -1.69 -3.53
C ASP A 301 -3.46 -1.56 -3.57
N ALA A 302 -4.12 -2.34 -4.41
CA ALA A 302 -5.59 -2.47 -4.41
C ALA A 302 -6.00 -3.62 -3.49
N ASN A 303 -6.97 -3.37 -2.61
CA ASN A 303 -7.41 -4.32 -1.59
C ASN A 303 -8.89 -4.66 -1.79
N VAL A 304 -9.25 -5.94 -1.71
CA VAL A 304 -10.63 -6.41 -1.78
C VAL A 304 -10.84 -7.61 -0.85
N SER A 305 -11.98 -7.64 -0.17
CA SER A 305 -12.39 -8.78 0.65
C SER A 305 -13.33 -9.69 -0.15
N GLN A 306 -12.88 -10.90 -0.47
CA GLN A 306 -13.67 -11.91 -1.17
C GLN A 306 -14.31 -12.87 -0.18
N ILE A 307 -15.63 -13.03 -0.24
CA ILE A 307 -16.35 -14.02 0.57
C ILE A 307 -16.51 -15.29 -0.25
N ILE A 308 -16.22 -16.44 0.36
CA ILE A 308 -16.41 -17.78 -0.19
C ILE A 308 -17.32 -18.57 0.76
N ASN A 309 -18.40 -19.11 0.22
CA ASN A 309 -19.38 -19.91 0.93
C ASN A 309 -18.98 -21.39 0.89
N SER A 310 -19.42 -22.16 1.87
CA SER A 310 -19.29 -23.62 1.83
C SER A 310 -20.03 -24.18 0.62
N MET A 311 -19.50 -25.28 0.06
CA MET A 311 -20.27 -26.05 -0.91
C MET A 311 -21.44 -26.71 -0.17
N VAL A 312 -22.67 -26.43 -0.61
CA VAL A 312 -23.85 -27.13 -0.08
C VAL A 312 -23.91 -28.50 -0.76
N THR A 313 -23.62 -29.55 0.00
CA THR A 313 -23.90 -30.93 -0.41
C THR A 313 -25.18 -31.37 0.29
N ASN A 314 -26.14 -31.91 -0.45
CA ASN A 314 -27.33 -32.48 0.18
C ASN A 314 -26.92 -33.74 0.95
N PRO A 315 -27.18 -33.82 2.26
CA PRO A 315 -26.85 -34.99 3.04
C PRO A 315 -27.68 -36.19 2.61
N VAL A 316 -27.06 -37.37 2.60
CA VAL A 316 -27.66 -38.63 2.16
C VAL A 316 -27.12 -39.77 3.02
N TYR A 317 -28.02 -40.60 3.50
CA TYR A 317 -27.73 -41.75 4.37
C TYR A 317 -28.37 -43.02 3.82
N THR A 318 -27.68 -44.14 3.97
CA THR A 318 -28.26 -45.47 3.78
C THR A 318 -28.73 -46.01 5.13
N VAL A 319 -29.98 -46.47 5.21
CA VAL A 319 -30.58 -47.04 6.43
C VAL A 319 -30.76 -48.53 6.25
N ILE A 320 -30.12 -49.37 7.05
CA ILE A 320 -30.08 -50.83 6.89
C ILE A 320 -30.66 -51.51 8.13
N PRO A 321 -31.77 -52.26 8.05
CA PRO A 321 -32.29 -53.03 9.19
C PRO A 321 -31.27 -54.00 9.76
N VAL A 322 -31.10 -53.96 11.08
CA VAL A 322 -30.28 -54.93 11.81
C VAL A 322 -31.04 -56.26 11.82
N ALA A 323 -30.34 -57.38 11.58
CA ALA A 323 -30.98 -58.70 11.58
C ALA A 323 -31.37 -59.14 13.01
N ASP A 324 -32.59 -59.65 13.19
CA ASP A 324 -33.07 -60.20 14.45
C ASP A 324 -33.94 -61.45 14.24
N ALA A 325 -34.00 -62.32 15.25
CA ALA A 325 -34.86 -63.49 15.22
C ALA A 325 -36.36 -63.12 15.19
N ALA A 326 -36.76 -62.00 15.80
CA ALA A 326 -38.14 -61.61 16.01
C ALA A 326 -38.85 -61.04 14.77
N TYR A 327 -38.12 -60.58 13.76
CA TYR A 327 -38.69 -59.97 12.56
C TYR A 327 -37.94 -60.36 11.28
N GLN A 328 -38.60 -60.17 10.15
CA GLN A 328 -38.04 -60.32 8.82
C GLN A 328 -37.81 -58.93 8.21
N ASN A 329 -36.64 -58.74 7.61
CA ASN A 329 -36.26 -57.48 6.96
C ASN A 329 -36.59 -57.59 5.47
N ASP A 330 -37.34 -56.62 4.94
CA ASP A 330 -37.69 -56.49 3.53
C ASP A 330 -37.68 -55.01 3.15
N THR A 331 -37.70 -54.68 1.85
CA THR A 331 -37.84 -53.31 1.35
C THR A 331 -39.20 -53.17 0.66
N ASN A 332 -39.93 -52.11 0.96
CA ASN A 332 -41.21 -51.86 0.31
C ASN A 332 -41.03 -51.29 -1.11
N VAL A 333 -42.14 -51.10 -1.83
CA VAL A 333 -42.13 -50.56 -3.21
C VAL A 333 -41.63 -49.11 -3.31
N GLU A 334 -41.46 -48.43 -2.18
CA GLU A 334 -40.98 -47.05 -2.09
C GLU A 334 -39.50 -46.99 -1.67
N GLY A 335 -38.80 -48.14 -1.61
CA GLY A 335 -37.39 -48.20 -1.20
C GLY A 335 -37.19 -48.04 0.33
N ILE A 336 -38.26 -48.03 1.12
CA ILE A 336 -38.18 -47.94 2.58
C ILE A 336 -38.03 -49.33 3.17
N ASN A 337 -37.05 -49.47 4.05
CA ASN A 337 -36.80 -50.72 4.74
C ASN A 337 -37.82 -50.98 5.85
N THR A 338 -38.30 -52.22 5.88
CA THR A 338 -39.41 -52.70 6.71
C THR A 338 -38.95 -53.89 7.55
N MET A 339 -39.42 -53.94 8.80
CA MET A 339 -39.15 -55.01 9.75
C MET A 339 -40.48 -55.63 10.20
N THR A 340 -40.83 -56.78 9.64
CA THR A 340 -42.12 -57.45 9.87
C THR A 340 -42.00 -58.51 10.96
N VAL A 341 -42.81 -58.41 12.02
CA VAL A 341 -42.76 -59.30 13.18
C VAL A 341 -43.20 -60.72 12.80
N LYS A 342 -42.32 -61.69 13.04
CA LYS A 342 -42.57 -63.11 12.71
C LYS A 342 -43.63 -63.73 13.62
N ASN A 343 -44.23 -64.82 13.15
CA ASN A 343 -45.18 -65.59 13.95
C ASN A 343 -44.52 -66.10 15.26
N GLY A 344 -45.29 -66.10 16.36
CA GLY A 344 -44.80 -66.49 17.69
C GLY A 344 -44.04 -65.40 18.46
N HIS A 345 -43.84 -64.20 17.89
CA HIS A 345 -43.23 -63.08 18.58
C HIS A 345 -44.27 -62.01 18.95
N SER A 346 -44.32 -61.64 20.23
CA SER A 346 -45.18 -60.57 20.74
C SER A 346 -44.56 -59.91 21.99
N GLY A 347 -45.19 -58.83 22.47
CA GLY A 347 -44.70 -58.07 23.62
C GLY A 347 -43.70 -56.99 23.21
N MET A 348 -42.95 -56.45 24.17
CA MET A 348 -41.91 -55.46 23.90
C MET A 348 -40.76 -56.08 23.06
N LYS A 349 -40.48 -55.49 21.90
CA LYS A 349 -39.38 -55.85 20.99
C LYS A 349 -38.66 -54.58 20.53
N TYR A 350 -37.38 -54.73 20.19
CA TYR A 350 -36.53 -53.63 19.76
C TYR A 350 -36.13 -53.82 18.30
N PHE A 351 -36.17 -52.73 17.55
CA PHE A 351 -35.92 -52.69 16.12
C PHE A 351 -34.76 -51.74 15.88
N GLY A 352 -33.69 -52.24 15.26
CA GLY A 352 -32.47 -51.50 15.03
C GLY A 352 -32.25 -51.25 13.54
N VAL A 353 -31.65 -50.11 13.20
CA VAL A 353 -31.09 -49.87 11.88
C VAL A 353 -29.64 -49.41 12.02
N GLN A 354 -28.78 -49.90 11.12
CA GLN A 354 -27.48 -49.30 10.87
C GLN A 354 -27.67 -48.10 9.93
N VAL A 355 -27.05 -46.98 10.24
CA VAL A 355 -27.07 -45.75 9.44
C VAL A 355 -25.67 -45.52 8.90
N VAL A 356 -25.56 -45.37 7.58
CA VAL A 356 -24.28 -45.17 6.89
C VAL A 356 -24.34 -43.87 6.09
N PRO A 357 -23.52 -42.85 6.41
CA PRO A 357 -23.48 -41.61 5.63
C PRO A 357 -22.86 -41.85 4.25
N ALA A 358 -23.60 -41.50 3.20
CA ALA A 358 -23.07 -41.33 1.85
C ALA A 358 -22.56 -39.88 1.67
N THR A 359 -23.32 -38.91 2.19
CA THR A 359 -22.93 -37.51 2.38
C THR A 359 -23.36 -37.12 3.79
N ALA A 360 -22.37 -36.79 4.64
CA ALA A 360 -22.57 -36.39 6.03
C ALA A 360 -23.40 -35.10 6.18
N HIS A 361 -24.03 -34.93 7.34
CA HIS A 361 -24.81 -33.76 7.71
C HIS A 361 -24.25 -33.18 9.02
N ASP A 362 -23.89 -31.90 9.02
CA ASP A 362 -23.43 -31.25 10.25
C ASP A 362 -24.59 -31.12 11.25
N GLY A 363 -24.67 -31.99 12.25
CA GLY A 363 -25.64 -31.85 13.33
C GLY A 363 -26.15 -33.17 13.91
N LEU A 364 -27.40 -33.13 14.38
CA LEU A 364 -28.14 -34.32 14.78
C LEU A 364 -29.17 -34.62 13.68
N GLU A 365 -29.28 -35.88 13.30
CA GLU A 365 -30.36 -36.36 12.43
C GLU A 365 -31.37 -37.14 13.27
N ALA A 366 -32.55 -37.39 12.70
CA ALA A 366 -33.61 -38.14 13.34
C ALA A 366 -33.96 -39.41 12.55
N VAL A 367 -33.71 -40.58 13.14
CA VAL A 367 -34.28 -41.84 12.64
C VAL A 367 -35.66 -42.04 13.23
N VAL A 368 -36.66 -42.08 12.36
CA VAL A 368 -38.07 -42.24 12.70
C VAL A 368 -38.47 -43.69 12.49
N PHE A 369 -38.90 -44.34 13.57
CA PHE A 369 -39.49 -45.67 13.53
C PHE A 369 -41.00 -45.56 13.61
N VAL A 370 -41.71 -46.08 12.60
CA VAL A 370 -43.18 -46.06 12.53
C VAL A 370 -43.72 -47.47 12.65
N HIS A 371 -44.48 -47.75 13.69
CA HIS A 371 -45.09 -49.05 13.97
C HIS A 371 -46.53 -49.08 13.46
N THR A 372 -46.84 -50.07 12.62
CA THR A 372 -48.16 -50.26 12.03
C THR A 372 -48.69 -51.67 12.25
N ARG A 373 -50.03 -51.79 12.28
CA ARG A 373 -50.76 -53.06 12.27
C ARG A 373 -51.90 -52.96 11.28
N ASN A 374 -51.97 -53.90 10.34
CA ASN A 374 -52.98 -53.91 9.27
C ASN A 374 -53.09 -52.56 8.53
N GLY A 375 -51.96 -51.89 8.31
CA GLY A 375 -51.88 -50.59 7.63
C GLY A 375 -52.23 -49.38 8.51
N VAL A 376 -52.61 -49.56 9.78
CA VAL A 376 -52.89 -48.45 10.71
C VAL A 376 -51.65 -48.18 11.57
N GLN A 377 -51.20 -46.92 11.61
CA GLN A 377 -50.14 -46.50 12.51
C GLN A 377 -50.61 -46.58 13.97
N LEU A 378 -49.89 -47.37 14.77
CA LEU A 378 -50.16 -47.55 16.19
C LEU A 378 -49.31 -46.62 17.05
N SER A 379 -48.04 -46.44 16.68
CA SER A 379 -47.10 -45.61 17.42
C SER A 379 -45.92 -45.22 16.55
N LEU A 380 -45.15 -44.24 17.02
CA LEU A 380 -43.87 -43.87 16.44
C LEU A 380 -42.86 -43.66 17.57
N ASN A 381 -41.59 -43.89 17.28
CA ASN A 381 -40.46 -43.52 18.14
C ASN A 381 -39.37 -42.89 17.29
N ILE A 382 -38.60 -41.98 17.89
CA ILE A 382 -37.53 -41.25 17.20
C ILE A 382 -36.25 -41.44 17.98
N THR A 383 -35.18 -41.81 17.28
CA THR A 383 -33.82 -41.78 17.82
C THR A 383 -33.09 -40.62 17.16
N LYS A 384 -32.65 -39.64 17.96
CA LYS A 384 -31.81 -38.54 17.49
C LYS A 384 -30.37 -38.77 17.90
N ALA A 385 -29.46 -38.64 16.95
CA ALA A 385 -28.03 -38.70 17.18
C ALA A 385 -27.32 -38.01 16.02
N ASP A 386 -26.03 -37.74 16.20
CA ASP A 386 -25.12 -37.41 15.10
C ASP A 386 -24.74 -38.74 14.44
N PHE A 387 -25.42 -39.10 13.35
CA PHE A 387 -25.24 -40.39 12.70
C PHE A 387 -24.00 -40.46 11.80
N ASP A 388 -23.22 -39.37 11.76
CA ASP A 388 -21.86 -39.39 11.21
C ASP A 388 -20.85 -39.93 12.23
N LEU A 389 -21.19 -39.86 13.53
CA LEU A 389 -20.37 -40.36 14.64
C LEU A 389 -20.87 -41.68 15.25
N VAL A 390 -22.18 -41.93 15.22
CA VAL A 390 -22.78 -43.20 15.66
C VAL A 390 -23.55 -43.85 14.51
N ASP A 391 -23.36 -45.15 14.30
CA ASP A 391 -23.90 -45.82 13.12
C ASP A 391 -25.15 -46.66 13.41
N ILE A 392 -25.76 -46.57 14.60
CA ILE A 392 -26.91 -47.40 14.98
C ILE A 392 -28.01 -46.57 15.64
N ALA A 393 -29.25 -46.73 15.16
CA ALA A 393 -30.48 -46.28 15.82
C ALA A 393 -31.32 -47.48 16.26
N GLN A 394 -32.03 -47.37 17.39
CA GLN A 394 -32.92 -48.43 17.86
C GLN A 394 -34.15 -47.89 18.59
N ALA A 395 -35.31 -48.49 18.34
CA ALA A 395 -36.56 -48.18 19.04
C ALA A 395 -37.31 -49.43 19.49
N GLY A 396 -37.99 -49.32 20.64
CA GLY A 396 -38.81 -50.39 21.22
C GLY A 396 -40.30 -50.22 20.95
N PHE A 397 -41.00 -51.30 20.62
CA PHE A 397 -42.45 -51.33 20.41
C PHE A 397 -43.10 -52.54 21.05
N ASN A 398 -44.34 -52.40 21.53
CA ASN A 398 -45.15 -53.53 21.96
C ASN A 398 -45.90 -54.12 20.76
N VAL A 399 -45.46 -55.29 20.29
CA VAL A 399 -45.86 -55.83 18.99
C VAL A 399 -46.69 -57.12 19.08
N GLN A 400 -47.37 -57.43 17.98
CA GLN A 400 -48.01 -58.71 17.69
C GLN A 400 -47.44 -59.29 16.38
N PRO A 401 -47.59 -60.60 16.14
CA PRO A 401 -47.25 -61.20 14.85
C PRO A 401 -47.89 -60.44 13.67
N GLY A 402 -47.09 -60.14 12.65
CA GLY A 402 -47.53 -59.42 11.45
C GLY A 402 -47.50 -57.89 11.57
N ASP A 403 -47.16 -57.33 12.73
CA ASP A 403 -46.88 -55.90 12.84
C ASP A 403 -45.64 -55.53 12.02
N VAL A 404 -45.62 -54.30 11.48
CA VAL A 404 -44.52 -53.79 10.66
C VAL A 404 -43.93 -52.54 11.29
N VAL A 405 -42.61 -52.48 11.38
CA VAL A 405 -41.87 -51.27 11.75
C VAL A 405 -41.08 -50.77 10.54
N ASN A 406 -41.37 -49.56 10.09
CA ASN A 406 -40.60 -48.86 9.05
C ASN A 406 -39.60 -47.93 9.71
N ALA A 407 -38.42 -47.77 9.11
CA ALA A 407 -37.41 -46.82 9.58
C ALA A 407 -36.90 -45.95 8.43
N TYR A 408 -36.86 -44.64 8.64
CA TYR A 408 -36.28 -43.67 7.71
C TYR A 408 -35.62 -42.53 8.48
N ILE A 409 -34.71 -41.82 7.81
CA ILE A 409 -33.90 -40.75 8.41
C ILE A 409 -34.24 -39.38 7.78
N VAL A 410 -34.34 -38.37 8.64
CA VAL A 410 -34.60 -36.97 8.26
C VAL A 410 -33.59 -36.03 8.93
N ASP A 411 -33.49 -34.81 8.41
CA ASP A 411 -32.62 -33.75 8.95
C ASP A 411 -32.94 -33.40 10.41
N ASP A 412 -34.20 -33.06 10.73
CA ASP A 412 -34.64 -32.85 12.09
C ASP A 412 -36.15 -33.11 12.23
N ILE A 413 -36.63 -33.26 13.46
CA ILE A 413 -38.04 -33.20 13.81
C ILE A 413 -38.21 -32.18 14.93
N THR A 414 -38.86 -31.07 14.60
CA THR A 414 -39.08 -29.94 15.52
C THR A 414 -40.56 -29.58 15.60
N ASN A 415 -40.90 -28.68 16.52
CA ASN A 415 -42.22 -28.05 16.59
C ASN A 415 -42.26 -26.66 15.93
N ASP A 416 -41.23 -26.30 15.14
CA ASP A 416 -41.22 -25.04 14.38
C ASP A 416 -42.19 -25.12 13.20
N ILE A 417 -43.10 -24.16 13.13
CA ILE A 417 -44.14 -24.09 12.10
C ILE A 417 -43.58 -23.79 10.70
N ASN A 418 -42.35 -23.28 10.61
CA ASN A 418 -41.69 -22.94 9.35
C ASN A 418 -40.66 -23.99 8.92
N PHE A 419 -40.62 -25.14 9.59
CA PHE A 419 -39.69 -26.21 9.31
C PHE A 419 -40.45 -27.45 8.83
N ASN A 420 -40.07 -27.96 7.65
CA ASN A 420 -40.54 -29.24 7.15
C ASN A 420 -39.34 -30.20 7.13
N PRO A 421 -39.42 -31.38 7.76
CA PRO A 421 -38.35 -32.36 7.71
C PRO A 421 -38.01 -32.76 6.28
N THR A 422 -36.72 -32.79 5.97
CA THR A 422 -36.18 -33.29 4.70
C THR A 422 -35.77 -34.75 4.88
N ILE A 423 -36.29 -35.64 4.03
CA ILE A 423 -35.85 -37.05 4.01
C ILE A 423 -34.40 -37.10 3.51
N LEU A 424 -33.53 -37.70 4.30
CA LEU A 424 -32.11 -37.85 3.99
C LEU A 424 -31.75 -39.27 3.54
N GLN A 425 -32.73 -40.15 3.36
CA GLN A 425 -32.49 -41.54 2.98
C GLN A 425 -32.19 -41.68 1.48
N ALA A 426 -31.17 -42.47 1.13
CA ALA A 426 -30.96 -42.96 -0.23
C ALA A 426 -32.09 -43.92 -0.64
N VAL A 427 -32.72 -43.66 -1.78
CA VAL A 427 -33.69 -44.56 -2.39
C VAL A 427 -32.93 -45.37 -3.44
N ASP A 428 -32.83 -46.69 -3.26
CA ASP A 428 -32.21 -47.61 -4.23
C ASP A 428 -33.11 -47.85 -5.46
#